data_AF-A0A1C6B132-F1
#
_entry.id   AF-A0A1C6B132-F1
#
_cell.length_a   1.000
_cell.length_b   1.000
_cell.length_c   1.000
_cell.angle_alpha   90.00
_cell.angle_beta   90.00
_cell.angle_gamma   90.00
#
_symmetry.space_group_name_H-M   'P 1'
#
loop_
_entity.id
_entity.type
_entity.pdbx_description
1 polymer ?
#
loop_
_entity_poly.entity_id
_entity_poly.type
_entity_poly.pdbx_seq_one_letter_code
_entity_poly.pdbx_strand_id
1 'polypeptide(L)'
;MPRTMYKEETIIQKTQEVVRGFYDRDIIKTTHLMSDDFMYIGPNDFQWSKGSDEFKRITEKELHEPAAIVSDEEYHLLFHERGVWVVYGRYKIMAALEDDNSIYAHVRCTFIWKLIKGELSLVHIHSSHAQDIPLSQAGLIEEPFTEDTEFFAYLKQLALMNTNLKRLSFRDREKHYRYLLPSEILYLKAAGQCTIVYTKNESFEVWGLLADFEKKLPEVFHRIHKSYLVNCMQIDSIQRYRAKLKYSATELPISKERYMELKRYLQR
;
A
#
# COMPACT_ATOMS: atom_id res chain seq x y z
N MET A 1 22.78 -43.53 9.72
CA MET A 1 21.56 -43.05 10.40
C MET A 1 20.57 -42.63 9.33
N PRO A 2 19.26 -42.91 9.47
CA PRO A 2 18.27 -42.40 8.53
C PRO A 2 18.36 -40.88 8.55
N ARG A 3 18.54 -40.26 7.37
CA ARG A 3 18.54 -38.80 7.23
C ARG A 3 17.16 -38.34 7.68
N THR A 4 17.04 -37.60 8.78
CA THR A 4 15.76 -37.03 9.22
C THR A 4 15.24 -36.17 8.08
N MET A 5 14.26 -36.69 7.35
CA MET A 5 13.66 -36.00 6.23
C MET A 5 12.43 -35.27 6.77
N TYR A 6 12.61 -33.98 7.08
CA TYR A 6 11.47 -33.14 7.44
C TYR A 6 10.47 -33.13 6.29
N LYS A 7 9.21 -33.41 6.61
CA LYS A 7 8.10 -33.34 5.66
C LYS A 7 7.73 -31.89 5.40
N GLU A 8 7.18 -31.64 4.22
CA GLU A 8 6.67 -30.32 3.81
C GLU A 8 5.79 -29.67 4.89
N GLU A 9 4.82 -30.41 5.41
CA GLU A 9 3.90 -29.96 6.48
C GLU A 9 4.65 -29.41 7.70
N THR A 10 5.74 -30.08 8.12
CA THR A 10 6.55 -29.63 9.27
C THR A 10 7.28 -28.33 8.98
N ILE A 11 7.80 -28.15 7.77
CA ILE A 11 8.50 -26.92 7.37
C ILE A 11 7.50 -25.75 7.27
N ILE A 12 6.32 -25.99 6.71
CA ILE A 12 5.25 -25.00 6.60
C ILE A 12 4.76 -24.59 8.01
N GLN A 13 4.53 -25.55 8.90
CA GLN A 13 4.11 -25.28 10.27
C GLN A 13 5.12 -24.40 11.02
N LYS A 14 6.41 -24.70 10.89
CA LYS A 14 7.48 -23.86 11.47
C LYS A 14 7.56 -22.48 10.84
N THR A 15 7.28 -22.37 9.54
CA THR A 15 7.21 -21.08 8.85
C THR A 15 6.06 -20.22 9.38
N GLN A 16 4.87 -20.83 9.54
CA GLN A 16 3.72 -20.17 10.15
C GLN A 16 3.99 -19.74 11.60
N GLU A 17 4.71 -20.56 12.36
CA GLU A 17 5.11 -20.25 13.74
C GLU A 17 5.97 -18.99 13.80
N VAL A 18 6.96 -18.87 12.92
CA VAL A 18 7.82 -17.68 12.84
C VAL A 18 7.03 -16.45 12.42
N VAL A 19 6.17 -16.55 11.39
CA VAL A 19 5.34 -15.43 10.93
C VAL A 19 4.41 -14.95 12.03
N ARG A 20 3.68 -15.86 12.67
CA ARG A 20 2.76 -15.52 13.76
C ARG A 20 3.51 -14.97 14.97
N GLY A 21 4.65 -15.57 15.34
CA GLY A 21 5.51 -15.04 16.40
C GLY A 21 5.88 -13.57 16.18
N PHE A 22 6.22 -13.21 14.93
CA PHE A 22 6.57 -11.82 14.61
C PHE A 22 5.40 -10.85 14.80
N TYR A 23 4.21 -11.21 14.32
CA TYR A 23 3.02 -10.36 14.41
C TYR A 23 2.31 -10.40 15.78
N ASP A 24 2.48 -11.49 16.54
CA ASP A 24 2.05 -11.63 17.95
C ASP A 24 3.01 -10.90 18.92
N ARG A 25 4.11 -10.34 18.40
CA ARG A 25 5.20 -9.68 19.17
C ARG A 25 5.94 -10.63 20.12
N ASP A 26 5.97 -11.92 19.80
CA ASP A 26 6.74 -12.92 20.51
C ASP A 26 8.11 -13.10 19.86
N ILE A 27 9.09 -12.32 20.35
CA ILE A 27 10.46 -12.34 19.80
C ILE A 27 11.16 -13.69 20.01
N ILE A 28 10.83 -14.44 21.07
CA ILE A 28 11.42 -15.75 21.33
C ILE A 28 10.91 -16.75 20.30
N LYS A 29 9.59 -16.81 20.11
CA LYS A 29 8.96 -17.66 19.10
C LYS A 29 9.44 -17.31 17.68
N THR A 30 9.70 -16.04 17.42
CA THR A 30 10.25 -15.58 16.13
C THR A 30 11.70 -16.03 15.92
N THR A 31 12.56 -15.88 16.94
CA THR A 31 14.02 -15.96 16.76
C THR A 31 14.64 -17.29 17.15
N HIS A 32 13.97 -18.14 17.93
CA HIS A 32 14.53 -19.40 18.44
C HIS A 32 14.89 -20.43 17.36
N LEU A 33 14.37 -20.27 16.14
CA LEU A 33 14.66 -21.13 14.99
C LEU A 33 15.71 -20.53 14.04
N MET A 34 16.15 -19.30 14.25
CA MET A 34 17.12 -18.63 13.37
C MET A 34 18.53 -19.19 13.57
N SER A 35 19.28 -19.33 12.48
CA SER A 35 20.70 -19.67 12.55
C SER A 35 21.57 -18.48 12.97
N ASP A 36 22.80 -18.75 13.37
CA ASP A 36 23.80 -17.72 13.69
C ASP A 36 24.10 -16.82 12.46
N ASP A 37 24.02 -17.38 11.26
CA ASP A 37 24.25 -16.70 9.98
C ASP A 37 22.96 -16.23 9.28
N PHE A 38 21.86 -16.12 10.03
CA PHE A 38 20.55 -15.69 9.53
C PHE A 38 20.62 -14.37 8.75
N MET A 39 19.86 -14.24 7.66
CA MET A 39 19.76 -13.01 6.87
C MET A 39 18.29 -12.60 6.72
N TYR A 40 17.96 -11.37 7.06
CA TYR A 40 16.64 -10.79 6.86
C TYR A 40 16.68 -9.63 5.87
N ILE A 41 15.75 -9.70 4.91
CA ILE A 41 15.45 -8.63 3.96
C ILE A 41 13.96 -8.34 4.10
N GLY A 42 13.63 -7.18 4.64
CA GLY A 42 12.28 -6.68 4.74
C GLY A 42 11.92 -5.74 3.60
N PRO A 43 10.68 -5.25 3.61
CA PRO A 43 10.18 -4.31 2.61
C PRO A 43 10.80 -2.91 2.64
N ASN A 44 11.38 -2.49 3.77
CA ASN A 44 11.97 -1.16 3.92
C ASN A 44 13.49 -1.17 3.73
N ASP A 45 14.08 -0.06 3.30
CA ASP A 45 15.53 0.06 3.03
C ASP A 45 16.39 -0.26 4.28
N PHE A 46 15.93 0.16 5.46
CA PHE A 46 16.60 -0.14 6.74
C PHE A 46 16.42 -1.59 7.20
N GLN A 47 15.48 -2.35 6.61
CA GLN A 47 15.20 -3.74 6.99
C GLN A 47 16.15 -4.70 6.28
N TRP A 48 17.43 -4.52 6.55
CA TRP A 48 18.52 -5.34 6.03
C TRP A 48 19.43 -5.73 7.19
N SER A 49 19.40 -7.00 7.61
CA SER A 49 20.16 -7.43 8.80
C SER A 49 20.79 -8.81 8.67
N LYS A 50 22.00 -8.95 9.19
CA LYS A 50 22.76 -10.19 9.29
C LYS A 50 22.90 -10.62 10.75
N GLY A 51 22.34 -11.80 11.05
CA GLY A 51 22.31 -12.43 12.36
C GLY A 51 21.06 -12.07 13.15
N SER A 52 20.71 -12.94 14.10
CA SER A 52 19.51 -12.78 14.93
C SER A 52 19.58 -11.58 15.86
N ASP A 53 20.77 -11.17 16.30
CA ASP A 53 20.94 -9.99 17.16
C ASP A 53 20.69 -8.69 16.41
N GLU A 54 21.16 -8.57 15.17
CA GLU A 54 20.88 -7.38 14.35
C GLU A 54 19.41 -7.32 13.97
N PHE A 55 18.81 -8.46 13.58
CA PHE A 55 17.37 -8.58 13.35
C PHE A 55 16.57 -8.04 14.54
N LYS A 56 16.86 -8.50 15.76
CA LYS A 56 16.17 -8.03 16.98
C LYS A 56 16.28 -6.52 17.18
N ARG A 57 17.45 -5.92 16.90
CA ARG A 57 17.65 -4.46 17.03
C ARG A 57 16.80 -3.69 16.03
N ILE A 58 16.86 -4.07 14.75
CA ILE A 58 16.14 -3.33 13.70
C ILE A 58 14.63 -3.53 13.76
N THR A 59 14.17 -4.60 14.43
CA THR A 59 12.73 -4.87 14.65
C THR A 59 12.27 -4.54 16.09
N GLU A 60 13.07 -3.83 16.89
CA GLU A 60 12.77 -3.58 18.30
C GLU A 60 11.52 -2.71 18.46
N LYS A 61 11.32 -1.74 17.55
CA LYS A 61 10.17 -0.84 17.59
C LYS A 61 8.87 -1.59 17.31
N GLU A 62 8.88 -2.52 16.36
CA GLU A 62 7.76 -3.41 16.06
C GLU A 62 7.31 -4.21 17.29
N LEU A 63 8.21 -4.56 18.21
CA LEU A 63 7.85 -5.29 19.44
C LEU A 63 7.03 -4.46 20.43
N HIS A 64 7.13 -3.13 20.37
CA HIS A 64 6.41 -2.21 21.26
C HIS A 64 5.05 -1.79 20.69
N GLU A 65 4.76 -2.19 19.45
CA GLU A 65 3.50 -1.92 18.79
C GLU A 65 2.45 -3.00 19.09
N PRO A 66 1.15 -2.66 19.07
CA PRO A 66 0.07 -3.64 19.11
C PRO A 66 0.29 -4.85 18.19
N ALA A 67 -0.18 -6.02 18.63
CA ALA A 67 -0.15 -7.22 17.81
C ALA A 67 -1.04 -7.06 16.56
N ALA A 68 -0.64 -7.69 15.47
CA ALA A 68 -1.40 -7.67 14.22
C ALA A 68 -1.99 -9.04 13.92
N ILE A 69 -3.19 -9.05 13.33
CA ILE A 69 -3.89 -10.27 12.94
C ILE A 69 -3.39 -10.71 11.57
N VAL A 70 -2.85 -11.92 11.51
CA VAL A 70 -2.51 -12.60 10.26
C VAL A 70 -3.74 -13.35 9.73
N SER A 71 -4.05 -13.20 8.44
CA SER A 71 -5.19 -13.86 7.79
C SER A 71 -4.89 -14.16 6.32
N ASP A 72 -5.75 -14.94 5.66
CA ASP A 72 -5.63 -15.32 4.23
C ASP A 72 -4.24 -15.90 3.91
N GLU A 73 -3.75 -16.75 4.81
CA GLU A 73 -2.43 -17.36 4.76
C GLU A 73 -2.35 -18.49 3.72
N GLU A 74 -1.33 -18.42 2.86
CA GLU A 74 -1.02 -19.46 1.88
C GLU A 74 0.49 -19.66 1.81
N TYR A 75 0.96 -20.90 2.02
CA TYR A 75 2.38 -21.26 2.00
C TYR A 75 2.58 -22.52 1.18
N HIS A 76 3.71 -22.59 0.47
CA HIS A 76 4.06 -23.69 -0.40
C HIS A 76 5.56 -23.99 -0.31
N LEU A 77 5.91 -25.28 -0.29
CA LEU A 77 7.29 -25.69 -0.50
C LEU A 77 7.63 -25.61 -2.00
N LEU A 78 8.57 -24.76 -2.39
CA LEU A 78 9.01 -24.65 -3.78
C LEU A 78 9.85 -25.87 -4.18
N PHE A 79 10.86 -26.18 -3.37
CA PHE A 79 11.69 -27.37 -3.51
C PHE A 79 12.50 -27.62 -2.23
N HIS A 80 13.09 -28.81 -2.15
CA HIS A 80 14.12 -29.10 -1.18
C HIS A 80 15.25 -29.93 -1.79
N GLU A 81 16.49 -29.63 -1.45
CA GLU A 81 17.65 -30.40 -1.87
C GLU A 81 18.76 -30.34 -0.81
N ARG A 82 19.45 -31.46 -0.58
CA ARG A 82 20.64 -31.54 0.30
C ARG A 82 20.46 -30.94 1.71
N GLY A 83 19.24 -31.00 2.26
CA GLY A 83 18.93 -30.45 3.57
C GLY A 83 18.71 -28.94 3.56
N VAL A 84 18.30 -28.38 2.42
CA VAL A 84 17.81 -27.01 2.27
C VAL A 84 16.37 -27.08 1.78
N TRP A 85 15.47 -26.28 2.36
CA TRP A 85 14.08 -26.14 1.95
C TRP A 85 13.80 -24.69 1.63
N VAL A 86 13.19 -24.42 0.47
CA VAL A 86 12.75 -23.08 0.06
C VAL A 86 11.25 -23.04 0.10
N VAL A 87 10.71 -22.21 0.98
CA VAL A 87 9.26 -21.99 1.14
C VAL A 87 8.93 -20.60 0.65
N TYR A 88 7.82 -20.44 -0.05
CA TYR A 88 7.25 -19.13 -0.34
C TYR A 88 5.82 -19.07 0.18
N GLY A 89 5.35 -17.86 0.44
CA GLY A 89 3.99 -17.67 0.90
C GLY A 89 3.48 -16.25 0.70
N ARG A 90 2.20 -16.10 0.99
CA ARG A 90 1.51 -14.82 1.05
C ARG A 90 0.48 -14.84 2.18
N TYR A 91 0.23 -13.67 2.75
CA TYR A 91 -0.77 -13.48 3.78
C TYR A 91 -1.17 -12.01 3.87
N LYS A 92 -2.24 -11.75 4.61
CA LYS A 92 -2.75 -10.42 4.93
C LYS A 92 -2.50 -10.13 6.40
N ILE A 93 -2.10 -8.90 6.68
CA ILE A 93 -1.90 -8.36 8.02
C ILE A 93 -2.94 -7.28 8.27
N MET A 94 -3.65 -7.40 9.40
CA MET A 94 -4.59 -6.40 9.89
C MET A 94 -4.16 -5.90 11.26
N ALA A 95 -3.92 -4.59 11.40
CA ALA A 95 -3.62 -3.96 12.68
C ALA A 95 -4.73 -2.98 13.06
N ALA A 96 -5.23 -3.07 14.28
CA ALA A 96 -6.20 -2.11 14.80
C ALA A 96 -5.47 -0.85 15.29
N LEU A 97 -5.94 0.32 14.84
CA LEU A 97 -5.50 1.63 15.35
C LEU A 97 -6.48 2.09 16.44
N GLU A 98 -6.02 3.00 17.31
CA GLU A 98 -6.80 3.54 18.43
C GLU A 98 -8.10 4.27 17.98
N ASP A 99 -8.18 4.73 16.74
CA ASP A 99 -9.31 5.51 16.18
C ASP A 99 -10.36 4.68 15.41
N ASP A 100 -10.61 3.42 15.77
CA ASP A 100 -11.54 2.49 15.04
C ASP A 100 -11.16 2.22 13.57
N ASN A 101 -9.99 2.69 13.15
CA ASN A 101 -9.40 2.42 11.84
C ASN A 101 -8.55 1.15 11.89
N SER A 102 -8.50 0.40 10.80
CA SER A 102 -7.63 -0.75 10.65
C SER A 102 -6.70 -0.58 9.47
N ILE A 103 -5.45 -1.00 9.65
CA ILE A 103 -4.47 -1.05 8.58
C ILE A 103 -4.46 -2.44 7.98
N TYR A 104 -4.49 -2.52 6.66
CA TYR A 104 -4.37 -3.75 5.89
C TYR A 104 -3.12 -3.74 5.02
N ALA A 105 -2.33 -4.82 5.06
CA ALA A 105 -1.21 -5.02 4.16
C ALA A 105 -1.22 -6.44 3.60
N HIS A 106 -0.85 -6.58 2.32
CA HIS A 106 -0.55 -7.87 1.71
C HIS A 106 0.96 -8.09 1.75
N VAL A 107 1.39 -9.25 2.19
CA VAL A 107 2.81 -9.61 2.28
C VAL A 107 3.08 -10.81 1.39
N ARG A 108 4.20 -10.77 0.67
CA ARG A 108 4.78 -11.92 -0.04
C ARG A 108 6.13 -12.21 0.59
N CYS A 109 6.41 -13.48 0.82
CA CYS A 109 7.57 -13.90 1.58
C CYS A 109 8.23 -15.13 0.99
N THR A 110 9.55 -15.22 1.18
CA THR A 110 10.37 -16.41 0.92
C THR A 110 11.16 -16.72 2.18
N PHE A 111 11.17 -17.99 2.57
CA PHE A 111 11.91 -18.51 3.70
C PHE A 111 12.86 -19.59 3.21
N ILE A 112 14.09 -19.58 3.71
CA ILE A 112 15.06 -20.65 3.46
C ILE A 112 15.39 -21.31 4.78
N TRP A 113 15.14 -22.61 4.85
CA TRP A 113 15.47 -23.46 5.97
C TRP A 113 16.64 -24.37 5.62
N LYS A 114 17.53 -24.65 6.58
CA LYS A 114 18.70 -25.50 6.41
C LYS A 114 18.82 -26.46 7.58
N LEU A 115 19.21 -27.70 7.28
CA LEU A 115 19.57 -28.69 8.29
C LEU A 115 20.98 -28.41 8.79
N ILE A 116 21.11 -27.96 10.03
CA ILE A 116 22.39 -27.66 10.68
C ILE A 116 22.52 -28.55 11.91
N LYS A 117 23.57 -29.37 11.97
CA LYS A 117 23.83 -30.32 13.08
C LYS A 117 22.63 -31.24 13.42
N GLY A 118 21.79 -31.55 12.44
CA GLY A 118 20.61 -32.41 12.62
C GLY A 118 19.32 -31.68 13.01
N GLU A 119 19.38 -30.36 13.21
CA GLU A 119 18.25 -29.51 13.53
C GLU A 119 17.90 -28.60 12.35
N LEU A 120 16.63 -28.28 12.20
CA LEU A 120 16.16 -27.36 11.19
C LEU A 120 16.35 -25.92 11.68
N SER A 121 17.12 -25.13 10.94
CA SER A 121 17.37 -23.72 11.23
C SER A 121 16.91 -22.84 10.08
N LEU A 122 16.25 -21.72 10.39
CA LEU A 122 15.87 -20.68 9.46
C LEU A 122 17.10 -19.82 9.16
N VAL A 123 17.55 -19.80 7.91
CA VAL A 123 18.75 -19.07 7.49
C VAL A 123 18.45 -17.80 6.71
N HIS A 124 17.24 -17.67 6.15
CA HIS A 124 16.86 -16.48 5.41
C HIS A 124 15.36 -16.21 5.44
N ILE A 125 15.01 -14.93 5.58
CA ILE A 125 13.69 -14.39 5.27
C ILE A 125 13.87 -13.26 4.27
N HIS A 126 13.08 -13.29 3.20
CA HIS A 126 12.79 -12.12 2.38
C HIS A 126 11.28 -11.86 2.44
N SER A 127 10.86 -10.70 2.93
CA SER A 127 9.48 -10.24 2.83
C SER A 127 9.38 -8.96 2.01
N SER A 128 8.30 -8.86 1.25
CA SER A 128 7.96 -7.67 0.46
C SER A 128 6.49 -7.36 0.66
N HIS A 129 6.13 -6.08 0.60
CA HIS A 129 4.73 -5.73 0.49
C HIS A 129 4.26 -5.94 -0.94
N ALA A 130 3.17 -6.67 -1.05
CA ALA A 130 2.43 -6.84 -2.28
C ALA A 130 1.45 -5.68 -2.42
N GLN A 131 1.93 -4.51 -2.86
CA GLN A 131 1.05 -3.40 -3.19
C GLN A 131 1.18 -3.03 -4.66
N ASP A 132 0.05 -2.95 -5.34
CA ASP A 132 -0.03 -2.39 -6.69
C ASP A 132 -0.05 -0.84 -6.59
N ILE A 133 0.98 -0.24 -5.97
CA ILE A 133 1.14 1.22 -5.96
C ILE A 133 1.77 1.63 -7.29
N PRO A 134 1.09 2.44 -8.13
CA PRO A 134 1.74 3.04 -9.29
C PRO A 134 2.88 3.95 -8.80
N LEU A 135 4.10 3.77 -9.31
CA LEU A 135 5.29 4.58 -8.96
C LEU A 135 5.04 6.10 -8.96
N SER A 136 4.04 6.58 -9.72
CA SER A 136 3.59 7.97 -9.75
C SER A 136 3.00 8.50 -8.43
N GLN A 137 2.68 7.65 -7.45
CA GLN A 137 2.17 8.08 -6.13
C GLN A 137 3.27 8.12 -5.05
N ALA A 138 4.51 7.72 -5.36
CA ALA A 138 5.63 7.75 -4.41
C ALA A 138 6.02 9.17 -3.92
N GLY A 139 5.55 10.22 -4.61
CA GLY A 139 5.77 11.62 -4.23
C GLY A 139 4.89 12.14 -3.08
N LEU A 140 4.04 11.30 -2.46
CA LEU A 140 3.23 11.65 -1.28
C LEU A 140 3.94 11.33 0.05
N ILE A 141 5.19 10.88 -0.02
CA ILE A 141 6.03 10.65 1.15
C ILE A 141 6.68 11.99 1.49
N GLU A 142 6.11 12.72 2.46
CA GLU A 142 6.67 14.00 2.93
C GLU A 142 8.06 13.82 3.54
N GLU A 143 8.34 12.66 4.16
CA GLU A 143 9.65 12.32 4.72
C GLU A 143 10.09 10.88 4.38
N PRO A 144 11.34 10.65 3.94
CA PRO A 144 11.84 9.32 3.63
C PRO A 144 11.80 8.42 4.85
N PHE A 145 11.38 7.17 4.66
CA PHE A 145 11.36 6.16 5.72
C PHE A 145 12.77 5.88 6.23
N THR A 146 12.95 5.94 7.54
CA THR A 146 14.21 5.63 8.23
C THR A 146 13.95 4.58 9.30
N GLU A 147 15.02 4.08 9.92
CA GLU A 147 14.96 3.27 11.15
C GLU A 147 14.20 3.97 12.30
N ASP A 148 13.98 5.29 12.17
CA ASP A 148 13.22 6.07 13.13
C ASP A 148 11.71 5.98 12.99
N THR A 149 11.20 5.47 11.86
CA THR A 149 9.78 5.42 11.56
C THR A 149 9.08 4.25 12.28
N GLU A 150 8.01 4.52 13.00
CA GLU A 150 7.14 3.47 13.57
C GLU A 150 6.49 2.64 12.45
N PHE A 151 6.47 1.31 12.60
CA PHE A 151 5.93 0.39 11.60
C PHE A 151 4.43 0.58 11.36
N PHE A 152 3.66 0.98 12.37
CA PHE A 152 2.26 1.37 12.20
C PHE A 152 2.06 2.75 11.57
N ALA A 153 2.94 3.71 11.83
CA ALA A 153 2.91 4.97 11.09
C ALA A 153 3.18 4.72 9.60
N TYR A 154 4.16 3.87 9.30
CA TYR A 154 4.47 3.39 7.96
C TYR A 154 3.29 2.67 7.30
N LEU A 155 2.71 1.68 7.98
CA LEU A 155 1.55 0.95 7.49
C LEU A 155 0.34 1.86 7.29
N LYS A 156 0.12 2.86 8.17
CA LYS A 156 -0.95 3.87 8.05
C LYS A 156 -0.71 4.75 6.82
N GLN A 157 0.52 5.18 6.56
CA GLN A 157 0.85 5.95 5.36
C GLN A 157 0.64 5.14 4.08
N LEU A 158 1.02 3.86 4.08
CA LEU A 158 0.70 2.93 2.98
C LEU A 158 -0.81 2.71 2.82
N ALA A 159 -1.55 2.57 3.93
CA ALA A 159 -3.00 2.43 3.91
C ALA A 159 -3.66 3.71 3.37
N LEU A 160 -3.16 4.90 3.74
CA LEU A 160 -3.59 6.19 3.19
C LEU A 160 -3.29 6.29 1.68
N MET A 161 -2.13 5.82 1.21
CA MET A 161 -1.88 5.66 -0.23
C MET A 161 -2.92 4.74 -0.89
N ASN A 162 -3.30 3.65 -0.21
CA ASN A 162 -4.39 2.77 -0.64
C ASN A 162 -5.80 3.39 -0.47
N THR A 163 -6.02 4.45 0.32
CA THR A 163 -7.32 5.13 0.38
C THR A 163 -7.65 5.90 -0.91
N ASN A 164 -6.66 6.17 -1.76
CA ASN A 164 -6.90 6.55 -3.16
C ASN A 164 -7.54 5.41 -4.00
N LEU A 165 -7.77 4.22 -3.41
CA LEU A 165 -8.55 3.13 -4.00
C LEU A 165 -10.04 3.12 -3.60
N LYS A 166 -10.51 4.03 -2.73
CA LYS A 166 -11.94 4.13 -2.43
C LYS A 166 -12.68 4.56 -3.68
N ARG A 167 -13.39 3.61 -4.31
CA ARG A 167 -14.18 3.88 -5.51
C ARG A 167 -15.26 4.90 -5.18
N LEU A 168 -15.22 6.01 -5.88
CA LEU A 168 -16.23 7.06 -5.86
C LEU A 168 -17.46 6.53 -6.57
N SER A 169 -18.61 6.59 -5.89
CA SER A 169 -19.88 6.18 -6.48
C SER A 169 -20.56 7.37 -7.14
N PHE A 170 -20.93 7.17 -8.40
CA PHE A 170 -21.66 8.11 -9.21
C PHE A 170 -22.96 7.48 -9.65
N ARG A 171 -24.07 8.18 -9.42
CA ARG A 171 -25.39 7.74 -9.86
C ARG A 171 -25.76 8.48 -11.14
N ASP A 172 -25.89 7.76 -12.23
CA ASP A 172 -26.36 8.35 -13.49
C ASP A 172 -27.88 8.59 -13.48
N ARG A 173 -28.40 9.23 -14.53
CA ARG A 173 -29.83 9.56 -14.67
C ARG A 173 -30.75 8.34 -14.71
N GLU A 174 -30.23 7.19 -15.16
CA GLU A 174 -30.97 5.93 -15.25
C GLU A 174 -30.91 5.12 -13.94
N LYS A 175 -30.36 5.72 -12.87
CA LYS A 175 -30.16 5.14 -11.54
C LYS A 175 -29.13 4.01 -11.51
N HIS A 176 -28.27 3.88 -12.52
CA HIS A 176 -27.13 2.99 -12.45
C HIS A 176 -26.00 3.63 -11.62
N TYR A 177 -25.30 2.79 -10.87
CA TYR A 177 -24.13 3.20 -10.10
C TYR A 177 -22.86 2.88 -10.88
N ARG A 178 -22.04 3.90 -11.10
CA ARG A 178 -20.67 3.77 -11.60
C ARG A 178 -19.70 3.98 -10.47
N TYR A 179 -18.72 3.09 -10.34
CA TYR A 179 -17.73 3.09 -9.27
C TYR A 179 -16.36 3.31 -9.89
N LEU A 180 -15.80 4.50 -9.69
CA LEU A 180 -14.54 4.93 -10.28
C LEU A 180 -13.50 5.23 -9.22
N LEU A 181 -12.27 4.83 -9.47
CA LEU A 181 -11.12 5.33 -8.73
C LEU A 181 -10.93 6.83 -9.03
N PRO A 182 -10.49 7.64 -8.05
CA PRO A 182 -10.07 9.02 -8.30
C PRO A 182 -9.13 9.18 -9.48
N SER A 183 -8.20 8.23 -9.69
CA SER A 183 -7.23 8.21 -10.79
C SER A 183 -7.84 8.00 -12.18
N GLU A 184 -9.07 7.47 -12.26
CA GLU A 184 -9.81 7.28 -13.52
C GLU A 184 -10.51 8.56 -13.98
N ILE A 185 -10.65 9.55 -13.09
CA ILE A 185 -11.39 10.79 -13.34
C ILE A 185 -10.41 11.92 -13.67
N LEU A 186 -10.64 12.57 -14.82
CA LEU A 186 -9.87 13.72 -15.27
C LEU A 186 -10.41 15.03 -14.68
N TYR A 187 -11.70 15.27 -14.85
CA TYR A 187 -12.38 16.47 -14.33
C TYR A 187 -13.90 16.27 -14.35
N LEU A 188 -14.59 17.15 -13.65
CA LEU A 188 -16.04 17.27 -13.66
C LEU A 188 -16.43 18.64 -14.22
N LYS A 189 -17.52 18.68 -14.99
CA LYS A 189 -18.07 19.89 -15.60
C LYS A 189 -19.51 20.10 -15.18
N ALA A 190 -19.85 21.30 -14.73
CA ALA A 190 -21.23 21.64 -14.43
C ALA A 190 -22.12 21.65 -15.69
N ALA A 191 -23.30 21.04 -15.62
CA ALA A 191 -24.29 20.95 -16.68
C ALA A 191 -25.71 21.12 -16.11
N GLY A 192 -26.10 22.38 -15.82
CA GLY A 192 -27.40 22.68 -15.22
C GLY A 192 -27.53 22.09 -13.81
N GLN A 193 -28.54 21.25 -13.59
CA GLN A 193 -28.78 20.51 -12.33
C GLN A 193 -27.98 19.21 -12.24
N CYS A 194 -27.09 18.98 -13.20
CA CYS A 194 -26.28 17.79 -13.30
C CYS A 194 -24.80 18.16 -13.46
N THR A 195 -23.95 17.14 -13.34
CA THR A 195 -22.51 17.26 -13.51
C THR A 195 -22.07 16.18 -14.49
N ILE A 196 -21.20 16.52 -15.43
CA ILE A 196 -20.61 15.56 -16.35
C ILE A 196 -19.25 15.16 -15.80
N VAL A 197 -19.04 13.86 -15.60
CA VAL A 197 -17.77 13.27 -15.18
C VAL A 197 -17.00 12.87 -16.43
N TYR A 198 -15.76 13.36 -16.57
CA TYR A 198 -14.87 13.02 -17.67
C TYR A 198 -13.79 12.05 -17.18
N THR A 199 -13.67 10.92 -17.86
CA THR A 199 -12.61 9.92 -17.67
C THR A 199 -11.71 9.91 -18.91
N LYS A 200 -10.69 9.05 -18.93
CA LYS A 200 -9.83 8.85 -20.12
C LYS A 200 -10.58 8.27 -21.32
N ASN A 201 -11.57 7.43 -21.07
CA ASN A 201 -12.21 6.62 -22.11
C ASN A 201 -13.58 7.17 -22.52
N GLU A 202 -14.30 7.77 -21.58
CA GLU A 202 -15.68 8.24 -21.78
C GLU A 202 -16.03 9.42 -20.87
N SER A 203 -17.20 10.01 -21.12
CA SER A 203 -17.84 10.95 -20.20
C SER A 203 -19.30 10.57 -19.99
N PHE A 204 -19.81 10.75 -18.77
CA PHE A 204 -21.20 10.46 -18.44
C PHE A 204 -21.77 11.50 -17.49
N GLU A 205 -23.10 11.63 -17.50
CA GLU A 205 -23.81 12.64 -16.72
C GLU A 205 -24.38 12.06 -15.43
N VAL A 206 -24.22 12.79 -14.32
CA VAL A 206 -24.66 12.42 -12.98
C VAL A 206 -25.53 13.52 -12.39
N TRP A 207 -26.53 13.15 -11.58
CA TRP A 207 -27.38 14.11 -10.92
C TRP A 207 -26.65 14.77 -9.73
N GLY A 208 -26.75 16.10 -9.63
CA GLY A 208 -26.13 16.87 -8.55
C GLY A 208 -25.29 18.04 -9.04
N LEU A 209 -25.15 19.06 -8.20
CA LEU A 209 -24.38 20.26 -8.51
C LEU A 209 -22.89 19.99 -8.33
N LEU A 210 -22.05 20.66 -9.12
CA LEU A 210 -20.60 20.58 -9.01
C LEU A 210 -20.09 20.88 -7.59
N ALA A 211 -20.77 21.78 -6.86
CA ALA A 211 -20.46 22.12 -5.47
C ALA A 211 -20.74 20.98 -4.47
N ASP A 212 -21.68 20.09 -4.78
CA ASP A 212 -21.96 18.92 -3.95
C ASP A 212 -20.87 17.86 -4.13
N PHE A 213 -20.37 17.71 -5.36
CA PHE A 213 -19.24 16.84 -5.66
C PHE A 213 -17.94 17.37 -5.05
N GLU A 214 -17.70 18.68 -5.10
CA GLU A 214 -16.54 19.34 -4.47
C GLU A 214 -16.39 18.98 -2.97
N LYS A 215 -17.50 18.85 -2.25
CA LYS A 215 -17.49 18.48 -0.81
C LYS A 215 -17.27 16.99 -0.55
N LYS A 216 -17.58 16.13 -1.53
CA LYS A 216 -17.56 14.67 -1.40
C LYS A 216 -16.29 14.04 -1.96
N LEU A 217 -15.65 14.73 -2.91
CA LEU A 217 -14.47 14.24 -3.60
C LEU A 217 -13.21 14.46 -2.76
N PRO A 218 -12.19 13.60 -2.91
CA PRO A 218 -10.91 13.76 -2.21
C PRO A 218 -10.21 15.08 -2.56
N GLU A 219 -9.26 15.49 -1.71
CA GLU A 219 -8.55 16.77 -1.83
C GLU A 219 -7.84 16.98 -3.18
N VAL A 220 -7.47 15.91 -3.88
CA VAL A 220 -6.88 16.00 -5.24
C VAL A 220 -7.80 16.67 -6.27
N PHE A 221 -9.10 16.80 -6.01
CA PHE A 221 -10.04 17.49 -6.87
C PHE A 221 -10.18 18.96 -6.48
N HIS A 222 -9.71 19.86 -7.35
CA HIS A 222 -9.74 21.30 -7.10
C HIS A 222 -10.68 22.05 -8.01
N ARG A 223 -11.43 22.99 -7.45
CA ARG A 223 -12.34 23.81 -8.24
C ARG A 223 -11.58 24.96 -8.85
N ILE A 224 -11.39 24.88 -10.16
CA ILE A 224 -10.60 25.85 -10.93
C ILE A 224 -11.47 26.89 -11.61
N HIS A 225 -12.76 26.62 -11.80
CA HIS A 225 -13.71 27.54 -12.42
C HIS A 225 -15.12 27.31 -11.87
N LYS A 226 -16.03 28.26 -12.06
CA LYS A 226 -17.44 28.11 -11.63
C LYS A 226 -18.09 26.82 -12.16
N SER A 227 -17.63 26.38 -13.34
CA SER A 227 -18.13 25.19 -14.05
C SER A 227 -17.16 24.01 -14.10
N TYR A 228 -15.95 24.09 -13.51
CA TYR A 228 -14.97 23.02 -13.61
C TYR A 228 -14.30 22.69 -12.26
N LEU A 229 -14.26 21.40 -11.96
CA LEU A 229 -13.55 20.77 -10.86
C LEU A 229 -12.57 19.77 -11.48
N VAL A 230 -11.27 19.94 -11.29
CA VAL A 230 -10.24 19.14 -11.98
C VAL A 230 -9.50 18.24 -11.01
N ASN A 231 -9.11 17.05 -11.45
CA ASN A 231 -8.15 16.23 -10.72
C ASN A 231 -6.74 16.81 -10.95
N CYS A 232 -6.12 17.39 -9.92
CA CYS A 232 -4.81 18.02 -9.99
C CYS A 232 -3.71 17.05 -10.45
N MET A 233 -3.83 15.76 -10.14
CA MET A 233 -2.88 14.73 -10.57
C MET A 233 -2.87 14.55 -12.10
N GLN A 234 -3.94 14.98 -12.78
CA GLN A 234 -4.11 14.89 -14.24
C GLN A 234 -3.73 16.20 -14.94
N ILE A 235 -3.24 17.22 -14.24
CA ILE A 235 -2.76 18.47 -14.86
C ILE A 235 -1.33 18.27 -15.34
N ASP A 236 -1.08 18.55 -16.62
CA ASP A 236 0.25 18.54 -17.26
C ASP A 236 0.97 19.86 -17.02
N SER A 237 0.27 20.97 -17.26
CA SER A 237 0.80 22.31 -17.07
C SER A 237 -0.34 23.31 -16.88
N ILE A 238 -0.04 24.44 -16.23
CA ILE A 238 -0.96 25.58 -16.15
C ILE A 238 -0.35 26.79 -16.86
N GLN A 239 -1.19 27.51 -17.60
CA GLN A 239 -0.92 28.82 -18.16
C GLN A 239 -1.90 29.82 -17.55
N ARG A 240 -1.70 31.11 -17.80
CA ARG A 240 -2.57 32.15 -17.24
C ARG A 240 -4.03 31.85 -17.60
N TYR A 241 -4.81 31.50 -16.57
CA TYR A 241 -6.24 31.17 -16.64
C TYR A 241 -6.59 29.91 -17.46
N ARG A 242 -5.64 29.01 -17.70
CA ARG A 242 -5.87 27.72 -18.38
C ARG A 242 -5.07 26.58 -17.75
N ALA A 243 -5.66 25.41 -17.62
CA ALA A 243 -4.99 24.17 -17.21
C ALA A 243 -5.02 23.17 -18.38
N LYS A 244 -3.87 22.62 -18.73
CA LYS A 244 -3.73 21.56 -19.73
C LYS A 244 -3.71 20.20 -19.03
N LEU A 245 -4.46 19.24 -19.55
CA LEU A 245 -4.51 17.89 -18.97
C LEU A 245 -3.44 16.97 -19.57
N LYS A 246 -2.98 16.01 -18.77
CA LYS A 246 -2.09 14.93 -19.20
C LYS A 246 -2.78 14.06 -20.24
N TYR A 247 -2.06 13.68 -21.30
CA TYR A 247 -2.53 12.75 -22.33
C TYR A 247 -3.79 13.22 -23.09
N SER A 248 -4.12 14.52 -23.04
CA SER A 248 -5.25 15.11 -23.77
C SER A 248 -4.88 16.49 -24.31
N ALA A 249 -5.44 16.86 -25.46
CA ALA A 249 -5.35 18.22 -26.00
C ALA A 249 -6.32 19.19 -25.30
N THR A 250 -7.10 18.72 -24.33
CA THR A 250 -8.10 19.52 -23.63
C THR A 250 -7.46 20.54 -22.68
N GLU A 251 -7.88 21.79 -22.83
CA GLU A 251 -7.57 22.88 -21.92
C GLU A 251 -8.82 23.31 -21.14
N LEU A 252 -8.71 23.34 -19.82
CA LEU A 252 -9.77 23.79 -18.92
C LEU A 252 -9.55 25.24 -18.52
N PRO A 253 -10.59 26.09 -18.52
CA PRO A 253 -10.47 27.46 -18.03
C PRO A 253 -10.28 27.47 -16.51
N ILE A 254 -9.44 28.39 -16.03
CA ILE A 254 -9.26 28.70 -14.60
C ILE A 254 -9.76 30.13 -14.37
N SER A 255 -10.56 30.36 -13.33
CA SER A 255 -11.01 31.71 -12.99
C SER A 255 -9.86 32.56 -12.45
N LYS A 256 -9.98 33.88 -12.58
CA LYS A 256 -8.89 34.79 -12.16
C LYS A 256 -8.58 34.66 -10.67
N GLU A 257 -9.63 34.46 -9.89
CA GLU A 257 -9.60 34.36 -8.44
C GLU A 257 -8.96 33.04 -7.98
N ARG A 258 -9.13 31.97 -8.75
CA ARG A 258 -8.70 30.60 -8.42
C ARG A 258 -7.32 30.25 -8.96
N TYR A 259 -6.77 31.04 -9.87
CA TYR A 259 -5.49 30.76 -10.51
C TYR A 259 -4.32 30.74 -9.52
N MET A 260 -4.23 31.73 -8.62
CA MET A 260 -3.11 31.81 -7.67
C MET A 260 -3.18 30.72 -6.61
N GLU A 261 -4.39 30.35 -6.19
CA GLU A 261 -4.64 29.23 -5.28
C GLU A 261 -4.19 27.91 -5.90
N LEU A 262 -4.67 27.60 -7.12
CA LEU A 262 -4.26 26.39 -7.85
C LEU A 262 -2.75 26.35 -8.08
N LYS A 263 -2.13 27.47 -8.47
CA LYS A 263 -0.70 27.54 -8.70
C LYS A 263 0.10 27.20 -7.44
N ARG A 264 -0.31 27.72 -6.27
CA ARG A 264 0.35 27.40 -5.00
C ARG A 264 0.18 25.93 -4.63
N TYR A 265 -1.02 25.37 -4.87
CA TYR A 265 -1.29 23.96 -4.61
C TYR A 265 -0.39 23.04 -5.45
N LEU A 266 -0.21 23.34 -6.74
CA LEU A 266 0.61 22.54 -7.66
C LEU A 266 2.14 22.73 -7.49
N GLN A 267 2.57 23.66 -6.64
CA GLN A 267 3.99 23.95 -6.36
C GLN A 267 4.43 23.45 -4.97
N ARG A 268 3.52 22.85 -4.21
CA ARG A 268 3.83 22.06 -3.02
C ARG A 268 4.27 20.67 -3.46
#